data_AF-A0A923Z2R1-F1
#
_entry.id   AF-A0A923Z2R1-F1
#
_cell.length_a   1.000
_cell.length_b   1.000
_cell.length_c   1.000
_cell.angle_alpha   90.00
_cell.angle_beta   90.00
_cell.angle_gamma   90.00
#
_symmetry.space_group_name_H-M   'P 1'
#
loop_
_entity.id
_entity.type
_entity.pdbx_description
1 polymer ?
#
loop_
_entity_poly.entity_id
_entity_poly.type
_entity_poly.pdbx_seq_one_letter_code
_entity_poly.pdbx_strand_id
1 'polypeptide(L)'
;MSEIRWRQIRGASELLQDAVDATVTATETVHQAIARKPYAILASFDAIAAPVRQVEQVQATITAGVYSAIRAVNKGVGTVATRVIDHLDQSTD
;
A
#
# COMPACT_ATOMS: atom_id res chain seq x y z
N MET A 1 -26.21 11.12 22.05
CA MET A 1 -25.96 11.75 20.73
C MET A 1 -24.47 11.84 20.40
N SER A 2 -23.56 11.93 21.37
CA SER A 2 -22.09 11.90 21.20
C SER A 2 -21.57 10.57 20.67
N GLU A 3 -21.94 9.43 21.28
CA GLU A 3 -21.47 8.09 20.88
C GLU A 3 -21.71 7.76 19.39
N ILE A 4 -22.90 8.10 18.87
CA ILE A 4 -23.25 7.84 17.45
C ILE A 4 -22.32 8.62 16.51
N ARG A 5 -21.92 9.84 16.90
CA ARG A 5 -21.04 10.71 16.11
C ARG A 5 -19.61 10.15 16.06
N TRP A 6 -19.09 9.67 17.19
CA TRP A 6 -17.74 9.09 17.27
C TRP A 6 -17.64 7.76 16.53
N ARG A 7 -18.67 6.91 16.60
CA ARG A 7 -18.73 5.68 15.80
C ARG A 7 -18.74 5.95 14.31
N GLN A 8 -19.43 6.99 13.86
CA GLN A 8 -19.42 7.40 12.45
C GLN A 8 -18.05 7.92 12.00
N ILE A 9 -17.36 8.71 12.84
CA ILE A 9 -16.02 9.21 12.56
C ILE A 9 -15.01 8.06 12.46
N ARG A 10 -15.07 7.08 13.38
CA ARG A 10 -14.21 5.89 13.32
C ARG A 10 -14.45 5.08 12.04
N GLY A 11 -15.71 4.80 11.71
CA GLY A 11 -16.05 4.08 10.47
C GLY A 11 -15.62 4.82 9.20
N ALA A 12 -15.74 6.15 9.16
CA ALA A 12 -15.26 6.94 8.02
C ALA A 12 -13.72 6.88 7.89
N SER A 13 -13.00 6.90 9.02
CA SER A 13 -11.53 6.75 9.04
C SER A 13 -11.09 5.38 8.53
N GLU A 14 -11.77 4.30 8.95
CA GLU A 14 -11.50 2.95 8.48
C GLU A 14 -11.73 2.81 6.97
N LEU A 15 -12.85 3.34 6.45
CA LEU A 15 -13.14 3.35 5.01
C LEU A 15 -12.09 4.09 4.19
N LEU A 16 -11.62 5.25 4.69
CA LEU A 16 -10.54 5.99 4.04
C LEU A 16 -9.24 5.20 4.03
N GLN A 17 -8.93 4.51 5.12
CA GLN A 17 -7.74 3.67 5.21
C GLN A 17 -7.80 2.50 4.22
N ASP A 18 -8.94 1.82 4.11
CA ASP A 18 -9.16 0.75 3.14
C ASP A 18 -9.03 1.25 1.69
N ALA A 19 -9.59 2.42 1.39
CA ALA A 19 -9.47 3.03 0.06
C ALA A 19 -8.03 3.37 -0.31
N VAL A 20 -7.25 3.89 0.65
CA VAL A 20 -5.82 4.15 0.47
C VAL A 20 -5.05 2.85 0.24
N ASP A 21 -5.27 1.82 1.06
CA ASP A 21 -4.59 0.53 0.91
C ASP A 21 -4.92 -0.16 -0.42
N ALA A 22 -6.19 -0.08 -0.86
CA ALA A 22 -6.61 -0.58 -2.17
C ALA A 22 -5.92 0.18 -3.32
N THR A 23 -5.81 1.51 -3.22
CA THR A 23 -5.14 2.34 -4.22
C THR A 23 -3.66 2.03 -4.32
N VAL A 24 -2.98 1.86 -3.18
CA VAL A 24 -1.57 1.48 -3.13
C VAL A 24 -1.35 0.12 -3.79
N THR A 25 -2.23 -0.85 -3.53
CA THR A 25 -2.17 -2.19 -4.11
C THR A 25 -2.43 -2.19 -5.62
N ALA A 26 -3.40 -1.40 -6.09
CA ALA A 26 -3.67 -1.23 -7.51
C ALA A 26 -2.46 -0.60 -8.23
N THR A 27 -1.85 0.41 -7.60
CA THR A 27 -0.66 1.09 -8.13
C THR A 27 0.53 0.12 -8.21
N GLU A 28 0.76 -0.70 -7.18
CA GLU A 28 1.80 -1.75 -7.19
C GLU A 28 1.62 -2.71 -8.36
N THR A 29 0.38 -3.17 -8.58
CA THR A 29 0.04 -4.09 -9.66
C THR A 29 0.33 -3.48 -11.03
N VAL A 30 -0.09 -2.23 -11.25
CA VAL A 30 0.16 -1.50 -12.50
C VAL A 30 1.66 -1.28 -12.72
N HIS A 31 2.39 -0.87 -11.67
CA HIS A 31 3.83 -0.66 -11.73
C HIS A 31 4.55 -1.96 -12.14
N GLN A 32 4.25 -3.08 -11.49
CA GLN A 32 4.83 -4.38 -11.83
C GLN A 32 4.50 -4.80 -13.27
N ALA A 33 3.26 -4.60 -13.73
CA ALA A 33 2.83 -4.92 -15.08
C ALA A 33 3.57 -4.09 -16.14
N ILE A 34 3.81 -2.80 -15.87
CA ILE A 34 4.59 -1.92 -16.74
C ILE A 34 6.07 -2.35 -16.73
N ALA A 35 6.63 -2.58 -15.55
CA ALA A 35 8.03 -2.93 -15.36
C ALA A 35 8.40 -4.25 -16.05
N ARG A 36 7.49 -5.23 -16.11
CA ARG A 36 7.69 -6.51 -16.79
C ARG A 36 7.91 -6.39 -18.30
N LYS A 37 7.34 -5.37 -18.96
CA LYS A 37 7.38 -5.23 -20.42
C LYS A 37 8.81 -5.17 -20.99
N PRO A 38 9.72 -4.29 -20.52
CA PRO A 38 11.09 -4.25 -21.02
C PRO A 38 11.87 -5.55 -20.76
N TYR A 39 11.70 -6.19 -19.60
CA TYR A 39 12.38 -7.47 -19.32
C TYR A 39 11.88 -8.59 -20.24
N ALA A 40 10.58 -8.63 -20.57
CA ALA A 40 10.05 -9.60 -21.52
C ALA A 40 10.68 -9.44 -22.93
N ILE A 41 10.89 -8.19 -23.36
CA ILE A 41 11.58 -7.90 -24.62
C ILE A 41 13.04 -8.35 -24.56
N LEU A 42 13.77 -7.99 -23.49
CA LEU A 42 15.18 -8.35 -23.34
C LEU A 42 15.39 -9.86 -23.16
N ALA A 43 14.45 -10.55 -22.51
CA ALA A 43 14.51 -12.00 -22.30
C ALA A 43 14.18 -12.81 -23.55
N SER A 44 13.76 -12.18 -24.65
CA SER A 44 13.63 -12.84 -25.96
C SER A 44 14.98 -13.17 -26.60
N PHE A 45 16.07 -12.59 -26.10
CA PHE A 45 17.44 -12.88 -26.54
C PHE A 45 18.07 -13.94 -25.63
N ASP A 46 18.19 -15.18 -26.12
CA ASP A 46 18.66 -16.33 -25.34
C ASP A 46 20.00 -16.09 -24.62
N ALA A 47 20.94 -15.39 -25.28
CA ALA A 47 22.26 -15.09 -24.73
C ALA A 47 22.23 -14.30 -23.41
N ILE A 48 21.16 -13.54 -23.15
CA ILE A 48 21.01 -12.69 -21.96
C ILE A 48 19.74 -12.98 -21.16
N ALA A 49 18.92 -13.96 -21.56
CA ALA A 49 17.64 -14.22 -20.94
C ALA A 49 17.74 -14.53 -19.44
N ALA A 50 18.74 -15.32 -19.03
CA ALA A 50 18.96 -15.67 -17.62
C ALA A 50 19.32 -14.45 -16.75
N PRO A 51 20.36 -13.65 -17.06
CA PRO A 51 20.66 -12.46 -16.27
C PRO A 51 19.53 -11.42 -16.31
N VAL A 52 18.81 -11.26 -17.42
CA VAL A 52 17.65 -10.36 -17.51
C VAL A 52 16.56 -10.75 -16.50
N ARG A 53 16.23 -12.03 -16.38
CA ARG A 53 15.24 -12.51 -15.40
C ARG A 53 15.69 -12.32 -13.95
N GLN A 54 16.99 -12.42 -13.67
CA GLN A 54 17.52 -12.14 -12.33
C GLN A 54 17.34 -10.67 -11.96
N VAL A 55 17.65 -9.76 -12.88
CA VAL A 55 17.45 -8.32 -12.66
C VAL A 55 15.95 -7.99 -12.50
N GLU A 56 15.09 -8.60 -13.32
CA GLU A 56 13.62 -8.48 -13.18
C GLU A 56 13.18 -8.88 -11.76
N GLN A 57 13.67 -10.01 -11.24
CA GLN A 57 13.31 -10.49 -9.90
C GLN A 57 13.81 -9.57 -8.78
N VAL A 58 15.03 -9.04 -8.91
CA VAL A 58 15.58 -8.05 -7.97
C VAL A 58 14.73 -6.79 -7.97
N GLN A 59 14.39 -6.26 -9.14
CA GLN A 59 13.55 -5.08 -9.25
C GLN A 59 12.13 -5.34 -8.71
N ALA A 60 11.53 -6.50 -8.98
CA ALA A 60 10.22 -6.86 -8.42
C ALA A 60 10.26 -6.90 -6.88
N THR A 61 11.35 -7.43 -6.30
CA THR A 61 11.56 -7.46 -4.84
C THR A 61 11.68 -6.06 -4.26
N ILE A 62 12.45 -5.19 -4.92
CA ILE A 62 12.60 -3.78 -4.50
C ILE A 62 11.25 -3.06 -4.58
N THR A 63 10.52 -3.20 -5.68
CA THR A 63 9.20 -2.61 -5.87
C THR A 63 8.25 -3.05 -4.76
N ALA A 64 8.17 -4.35 -4.48
CA ALA A 64 7.34 -4.89 -3.39
C ALA A 64 7.75 -4.33 -2.02
N GLY A 65 9.06 -4.18 -1.76
CA GLY A 65 9.58 -3.57 -0.55
C GLY A 65 9.11 -2.13 -0.37
N VAL A 66 9.18 -1.31 -1.42
CA VAL A 66 8.71 0.09 -1.40
C VAL A 66 7.21 0.17 -1.12
N TYR A 67 6.38 -0.64 -1.80
CA TYR A 67 4.93 -0.64 -1.55
C TYR A 67 4.57 -1.19 -0.17
N SER A 68 5.33 -2.14 0.36
CA SER A 68 5.18 -2.60 1.74
C SER A 68 5.47 -1.47 2.73
N ALA A 69 6.52 -0.68 2.52
CA ALA A 69 6.84 0.48 3.35
C ALA A 69 5.73 1.55 3.28
N ILE A 70 5.18 1.82 2.09
CA ILE A 70 4.05 2.75 1.92
C ILE A 70 2.84 2.28 2.74
N ARG A 71 2.46 1.00 2.63
CA ARG A 71 1.36 0.42 3.44
C ARG A 71 1.65 0.51 4.95
N ALA A 72 2.89 0.26 5.37
CA ALA A 72 3.27 0.35 6.77
C ALA A 72 3.11 1.79 7.31
N VAL A 73 3.50 2.79 6.52
CA VAL A 73 3.28 4.21 6.86
C VAL A 73 1.79 4.53 6.93
N ASN A 74 1.00 4.12 5.95
CA ASN A 74 -0.45 4.35 5.94
C ASN A 74 -1.15 3.74 7.16
N LYS A 75 -0.79 2.49 7.51
CA LYS A 75 -1.28 1.83 8.73
C LYS A 75 -0.84 2.54 10.00
N GLY A 76 0.39 3.06 10.03
CA GLY A 76 0.90 3.88 11.12
C GLY A 76 0.03 5.12 11.34
N VAL A 77 -0.28 5.86 10.27
CA VAL A 77 -1.15 7.05 10.31
C VAL A 77 -2.57 6.68 10.79
N GLY A 78 -3.17 5.63 10.25
CA GLY A 78 -4.50 5.18 10.65
C GLY A 78 -4.59 4.78 12.13
N THR A 79 -3.53 4.14 12.65
CA THR A 79 -3.45 3.78 14.07
C THR A 79 -3.35 5.02 14.96
N VAL A 80 -2.57 6.03 14.55
CA VAL A 80 -2.48 7.30 15.29
C VAL A 80 -3.82 8.05 15.25
N ALA A 81 -4.47 8.13 14.09
CA ALA A 81 -5.77 8.76 13.95
C ALA A 81 -6.83 8.10 14.84
N THR A 82 -6.86 6.76 14.88
CA THR A 82 -7.78 6.00 15.75
C THR A 82 -7.54 6.32 17.22
N ARG A 83 -6.28 6.34 17.68
CA ARG A 83 -5.96 6.70 19.07
C ARG A 83 -6.39 8.12 19.44
N VAL A 84 -6.26 9.07 18.50
CA VAL A 84 -6.72 10.45 18.73
C VAL A 84 -8.24 10.49 18.86
N ILE A 85 -8.98 9.79 17.99
CA ILE A 85 -10.45 9.70 18.07
C ILE A 85 -10.87 9.09 19.41
N ASP A 86 -10.22 8.01 19.84
CA ASP A 86 -10.52 7.32 21.09
C ASP A 86 -10.25 8.20 22.33
N HIS A 87 -9.18 9.00 22.30
CA HIS A 87 -8.88 9.93 23.39
C HIS A 87 -9.87 11.09 23.48
N LEU A 88 -10.34 11.59 22.33
CA LEU A 88 -11.33 12.67 22.29
C LEU A 88 -12.71 12.20 22.76
N ASP A 89 -13.10 10.96 22.42
CA ASP A 89 -14.31 10.31 22.93
C ASP A 89 -14.30 10.25 24.46
N GLN A 90 -13.21 9.76 25.05
CA GLN A 90 -13.02 9.65 26.51
C GLN A 90 -12.99 11.01 27.24
N SER A 91 -12.60 12.10 26.57
CA SER A 91 -12.54 13.44 27.17
C SER A 91 -13.88 14.19 27.14
N THR A 92 -14.88 13.67 26.41
CA THR A 92 -16.19 14.31 26.21
C THR A 92 -17.31 13.67 27.05
N ASP A 93 -17.01 12.56 27.74
CA ASP A 93 -17.83 11.93 28.79
C ASP A 93 -17.44 12.43 30.19
#